data_AF-A0A645F7P8-F1
#
_entry.id   AF-A0A645F7P8-F1
#
_cell.length_a   1.000
_cell.length_b   1.000
_cell.length_c   1.000
_cell.angle_alpha   90.00
_cell.angle_beta   90.00
_cell.angle_gamma   90.00
#
_symmetry.space_group_name_H-M   'P 1'
#
loop_
_entity.id
_entity.type
_entity.pdbx_description
1 polymer ?
#
loop_
_entity_poly.entity_id
_entity_poly.type
_entity_poly.pdbx_seq_one_letter_code
_entity_poly.pdbx_strand_id
1 'polypeptide(L)'
;MGEIRETARGLGLSRGKTFLLTLGESKYALFSTYLLGFGRAMAEVGAVSMVGGAIAYKTNVMTTAIMQYTNIGDFSFALALGVLLLLLSLLVNVLAQLLQRSVVA
;
A
#
# COMPACT_ATOMS: atom_id res chain seq x y z
N MET A 1 4.68 -20.07 -14.02
CA MET A 1 5.56 -20.36 -12.85
C MET A 1 6.11 -21.78 -12.84
N GLY A 2 5.34 -22.81 -13.25
CA GLY A 2 5.83 -24.19 -13.36
C GLY A 2 6.92 -24.37 -14.44
N GLU A 3 6.68 -23.82 -15.63
CA GLU A 3 7.57 -23.99 -16.78
C GLU A 3 8.98 -23.43 -16.56
N ILE A 4 9.12 -22.22 -15.99
CA ILE A 4 10.44 -21.60 -15.70
C ILE A 4 11.27 -22.46 -14.73
N ARG A 5 10.62 -23.07 -13.73
CA ARG A 5 11.28 -23.97 -12.78
C ARG A 5 11.67 -25.29 -13.42
N GLU A 6 10.85 -25.80 -14.34
CA GLU A 6 11.14 -27.03 -15.09
C GLU A 6 12.27 -26.82 -16.09
N THR A 7 12.29 -25.70 -16.83
CA THR A 7 13.38 -25.32 -17.73
C THR A 7 14.68 -25.09 -16.97
N ALA A 8 14.65 -24.41 -15.81
CA ALA A 8 15.84 -24.21 -14.98
C ALA A 8 16.38 -25.52 -14.36
N ARG A 9 15.50 -26.48 -14.05
CA ARG A 9 15.89 -27.84 -13.65
C ARG A 9 16.50 -28.61 -14.81
N GLY A 10 15.94 -28.51 -16.00
CA GLY A 10 16.50 -29.12 -17.22
C GLY A 10 17.89 -28.59 -17.58
N LEU A 11 18.15 -27.31 -17.29
CA LEU A 11 19.45 -26.65 -17.46
C LEU A 11 20.45 -26.91 -16.30
N GLY A 12 20.08 -27.68 -15.27
CA GLY A 12 20.97 -28.00 -14.14
C GLY A 12 21.32 -26.82 -13.23
N LEU A 13 20.52 -25.75 -13.21
CA LEU A 13 20.80 -24.58 -12.37
C LEU A 13 20.66 -24.87 -10.87
N SER A 14 21.62 -24.36 -10.08
CA SER A 14 21.55 -24.34 -8.61
C SER A 14 20.27 -23.64 -8.12
N ARG A 15 19.69 -24.17 -7.03
CA ARG A 15 18.46 -23.65 -6.40
C ARG A 15 18.50 -22.13 -6.16
N GLY A 16 19.67 -21.57 -5.83
CA GLY A 16 19.85 -20.13 -5.63
C GLY A 16 19.71 -19.31 -6.92
N LYS A 17 20.25 -19.81 -8.04
CA LYS A 17 20.12 -19.12 -9.34
C LYS A 17 18.68 -19.20 -9.87
N THR A 18 18.01 -20.34 -9.69
CA THR A 18 16.59 -20.49 -10.05
C THR A 18 15.70 -19.57 -9.22
N PHE A 19 16.03 -19.36 -7.94
CA PHE A 19 15.33 -18.41 -7.08
C PHE A 19 15.50 -16.96 -7.57
N LEU A 20 16.73 -16.54 -7.86
CA LEU A 20 17.02 -15.19 -8.39
C LEU A 20 16.33 -14.93 -9.74
N LEU A 21 16.34 -15.91 -10.64
CA LEU A 21 15.61 -15.85 -11.92
C LEU A 21 14.10 -15.69 -11.71
N THR A 22 13.52 -16.50 -10.83
CA THR A 22 12.09 -16.39 -10.48
C THR A 22 11.78 -15.02 -9.87
N LEU A 23 12.67 -14.47 -9.04
CA LEU A 23 12.48 -13.16 -8.42
C LEU A 23 12.50 -12.03 -9.46
N GLY A 24 13.43 -12.10 -10.43
CA GLY A 24 13.53 -11.13 -11.53
C GLY A 24 12.31 -11.14 -12.45
N GLU A 25 11.75 -12.31 -12.73
CA GLU A 25 10.49 -12.48 -13.48
C GLU A 25 9.27 -12.01 -12.67
N SER A 26 9.27 -12.25 -11.36
CA SER A 26 8.16 -11.91 -10.46
C SER A 26 8.12 -10.45 -10.03
N LYS A 27 9.04 -9.61 -10.49
CA LYS A 27 9.08 -8.18 -10.14
C LYS A 27 7.72 -7.50 -10.31
N TYR A 28 6.97 -7.85 -11.36
CA TYR A 28 5.61 -7.36 -11.61
C TYR A 28 4.63 -7.70 -10.49
N ALA A 29 4.62 -8.97 -10.08
CA ALA A 29 3.76 -9.45 -9.02
C ALA A 29 4.15 -8.83 -7.67
N LEU A 30 5.45 -8.70 -7.39
CA LEU A 30 5.97 -8.10 -6.16
C LEU A 30 5.55 -6.63 -6.03
N PHE A 31 5.72 -5.82 -7.08
CA PHE A 31 5.28 -4.42 -7.07
C PHE A 31 3.77 -4.30 -6.95
N SER A 32 3.00 -5.13 -7.67
CA SER A 32 1.54 -5.13 -7.59
C SER A 32 1.04 -5.46 -6.17
N THR A 33 1.58 -6.51 -5.54
CA THR A 33 1.23 -6.88 -4.16
C THR A 33 1.66 -5.81 -3.17
N TYR A 34 2.80 -5.14 -3.39
CA TYR A 34 3.23 -4.01 -2.55
C TYR A 34 2.23 -2.85 -2.61
N LEU A 35 1.79 -2.44 -3.81
CA LEU A 35 0.78 -1.38 -3.97
C LEU A 35 -0.57 -1.77 -3.35
N LEU A 36 -0.97 -3.03 -3.47
CA LEU A 36 -2.18 -3.56 -2.84
C LEU A 36 -2.08 -3.46 -1.30
N GLY A 37 -0.93 -3.83 -0.74
CA GLY A 37 -0.65 -3.71 0.69
C GLY A 37 -0.61 -2.26 1.16
N PHE A 38 -0.02 -1.35 0.36
CA PHE A 38 0.01 0.08 0.65
C PHE A 38 -1.39 0.69 0.70
N GLY A 39 -2.24 0.40 -0.28
CA GLY A 39 -3.63 0.86 -0.28
C GLY A 39 -4.41 0.35 0.94
N ARG A 40 -4.16 -0.91 1.34
CA ARG A 40 -4.76 -1.48 2.55
C ARG A 40 -4.28 -0.81 3.83
N ALA A 41 -2.99 -0.48 3.93
CA ALA A 41 -2.44 0.24 5.08
C ALA A 41 -2.99 1.66 5.21
N MET A 42 -3.18 2.37 4.08
CA MET A 42 -3.76 3.72 4.05
C MET A 42 -5.24 3.74 4.51
N ALA A 43 -5.97 2.64 4.30
CA ALA A 43 -7.37 2.52 4.71
C ALA A 43 -7.54 2.05 6.17
N GLU A 44 -6.46 1.73 6.88
CA GLU A 44 -6.52 1.21 8.24
C GLU A 44 -6.78 2.34 9.24
N VAL A 45 -7.91 2.24 9.96
CA VAL A 45 -8.32 3.24 10.98
C VAL A 45 -8.40 2.63 12.37
N GLY A 46 -8.84 1.37 12.48
CA GLY A 46 -9.12 0.73 13.76
C GLY A 46 -7.86 0.51 14.60
N ALA A 47 -6.85 -0.17 14.02
CA ALA A 47 -5.59 -0.41 14.72
C ALA A 47 -4.87 0.90 15.10
N VAL A 48 -4.89 1.88 14.19
CA VAL A 48 -4.25 3.19 14.39
C VAL A 48 -4.93 3.99 15.49
N SER A 49 -6.27 3.98 15.53
CA SER A 49 -7.04 4.65 16.59
C SER A 49 -6.82 4.03 17.97
N MET A 50 -6.63 2.70 18.04
CA MET A 50 -6.43 1.97 19.28
C MET A 50 -5.03 2.20 19.88
N VAL A 51 -3.99 2.28 19.04
CA VAL A 51 -2.59 2.42 19.49
C VAL A 51 -2.15 3.88 19.58
N GLY A 52 -2.55 4.74 18.65
CA GLY A 52 -2.11 6.13 18.56
C GLY A 52 -2.85 7.10 19.48
N GLY A 53 -4.10 6.80 19.84
CA GLY A 53 -4.96 7.70 20.61
C GLY A 53 -5.33 8.99 19.85
N ALA A 54 -6.39 9.67 20.30
CA ALA A 54 -6.91 10.89 19.67
C ALA A 54 -6.46 12.17 20.38
N ILE A 55 -5.14 12.32 20.64
CA ILE A 55 -4.60 13.54 21.24
C ILE A 55 -4.34 14.56 20.14
N ALA A 56 -5.11 15.66 20.17
CA ALA A 56 -5.04 16.73 19.18
C ALA A 56 -3.59 17.22 18.99
N TYR A 57 -3.16 17.30 17.73
CA TYR A 57 -1.85 17.82 17.30
C TYR A 57 -0.60 17.12 17.86
N LYS A 58 -0.74 15.94 18.48
CA LYS A 58 0.39 15.14 18.99
C LYS A 58 0.47 13.77 18.33
N THR A 59 -0.61 13.00 18.41
CA THR A 59 -0.66 11.61 17.93
C THR A 59 -1.80 11.36 16.94
N ASN A 60 -2.58 12.40 16.64
CA ASN A 60 -3.74 12.30 15.78
C ASN A 60 -3.33 12.14 14.30
N VAL A 61 -3.76 11.05 13.70
CA VAL A 61 -3.60 10.78 12.26
C VAL A 61 -4.86 11.28 11.54
N MET A 62 -4.79 11.60 10.24
CA MET A 62 -5.97 12.14 9.53
C MET A 62 -7.22 11.25 9.68
N THR A 63 -7.06 9.92 9.64
CA THR A 63 -8.15 8.96 9.81
C THR A 63 -8.80 9.00 11.20
N THR A 64 -7.99 9.15 12.25
CA THR A 64 -8.48 9.27 13.64
C THR A 64 -9.07 10.66 13.91
N ALA A 65 -8.57 11.70 13.23
CA ALA A 65 -9.12 13.04 13.30
C ALA A 65 -10.53 13.09 12.72
N ILE A 66 -10.77 12.45 11.57
CA ILE A 66 -12.10 12.33 10.95
C ILE A 66 -13.08 11.70 11.96
N MET A 67 -12.69 10.61 12.61
CA MET A 67 -13.51 9.96 13.64
C MET A 67 -13.77 10.88 14.83
N GLN A 68 -12.75 11.61 15.30
CA GLN A 68 -12.90 12.53 16.43
C GLN A 68 -13.87 13.68 16.13
N TYR A 69 -13.73 14.37 15.01
CA TYR A 69 -14.64 15.47 14.62
C TYR A 69 -16.06 14.97 14.36
N THR A 70 -16.22 13.76 13.82
CA THR A 70 -17.52 13.09 13.67
C THR A 70 -18.19 12.84 15.04
N ASN A 71 -17.42 12.38 16.04
CA ASN A 71 -17.93 12.13 17.39
C ASN A 71 -18.31 13.42 18.15
N ILE A 72 -17.68 14.55 17.83
CA ILE A 72 -17.98 15.87 18.43
C ILE A 72 -19.17 16.54 17.71
N GLY A 73 -19.62 16.00 16.57
CA GLY A 73 -20.75 16.51 15.78
C GLY A 73 -20.36 17.57 14.74
N ASP A 74 -19.07 17.82 14.53
CA ASP A 74 -18.57 18.72 13.47
C ASP A 74 -18.35 17.94 12.17
N PHE A 75 -19.46 17.62 11.51
CA PHE A 75 -19.44 16.88 10.24
C PHE A 75 -18.81 17.68 9.11
N SER A 76 -18.88 19.01 9.14
CA SER A 76 -18.28 19.87 8.12
C SER A 76 -16.77 19.68 8.07
N PHE A 77 -16.11 19.73 9.23
CA PHE A 77 -14.66 19.54 9.32
C PHE A 77 -14.26 18.09 9.03
N ALA A 78 -15.05 17.12 9.52
CA ALA A 78 -14.82 15.70 9.25
C ALA A 78 -14.90 15.36 7.75
N LEU A 79 -15.89 15.89 7.03
CA LEU A 79 -16.04 15.70 5.59
C LEU A 79 -14.92 16.38 4.80
N ALA A 80 -14.52 17.59 5.18
CA ALA A 80 -13.40 18.29 4.55
C ALA A 80 -12.10 17.48 4.65
N LEU A 81 -11.79 16.94 5.83
CA LEU A 81 -10.64 16.06 6.04
C LEU A 81 -10.77 14.73 5.29
N GLY A 82 -11.98 14.17 5.23
CA GLY A 82 -12.26 12.94 4.48
C GLY A 82 -12.00 13.09 2.98
N VAL A 83 -12.49 14.16 2.36
CA VAL A 83 -12.24 14.46 0.95
C VAL A 83 -10.75 14.73 0.70
N LEU A 84 -10.09 15.48 1.58
CA LEU A 84 -8.66 15.73 1.49
C LEU A 84 -7.85 14.42 1.54
N LEU A 85 -8.20 13.52 2.44
CA LEU A 85 -7.56 12.21 2.57
C LEU A 85 -7.78 11.36 1.32
N LEU A 86 -9.00 11.32 0.78
CA LEU A 86 -9.31 10.61 -0.46
C LEU A 86 -8.48 11.13 -1.64
N LEU A 87 -8.36 12.45 -1.79
CA LEU A 87 -7.55 13.06 -2.83
C LEU A 87 -6.07 12.70 -2.68
N LEU A 88 -5.52 12.79 -1.47
CA LEU A 88 -4.13 12.42 -1.20
C LEU A 88 -3.88 10.93 -1.47
N SER A 89 -4.78 10.06 -1.02
CA SER A 89 -4.69 8.61 -1.24
C SER A 89 -4.71 8.28 -2.74
N LEU A 90 -5.62 8.90 -3.49
CA LEU A 90 -5.69 8.74 -4.94
C LEU A 90 -4.41 9.23 -5.63
N LEU A 91 -3.91 10.40 -5.24
CA LEU A 91 -2.71 11.01 -5.83
C LEU A 91 -1.48 10.11 -5.60
N VAL A 92 -1.29 9.62 -4.37
CA VAL A 92 -0.21 8.68 -4.06
C VAL A 92 -0.37 7.36 -4.81
N ASN A 93 -1.59 6.82 -4.89
CA ASN A 93 -1.85 5.57 -5.62
C ASN A 93 -1.55 5.71 -7.11
N VAL A 94 -2.00 6.81 -7.73
CA VAL A 94 -1.73 7.11 -9.15
C VAL A 94 -0.24 7.31 -9.39
N LEU A 95 0.47 8.07 -8.54
CA LEU A 95 1.92 8.24 -8.66
C LEU A 95 2.66 6.91 -8.54
N ALA A 96 2.25 6.07 -7.60
CA ALA A 96 2.85 4.76 -7.40
C ALA A 96 2.58 3.81 -8.58
N GLN A 97 1.39 3.90 -9.18
CA GLN A 97 1.02 3.16 -10.39
C GLN A 97 1.77 3.68 -11.63
N LEU A 98 1.98 4.99 -11.75
CA LEU A 98 2.79 5.60 -12.82
C LEU A 98 4.26 5.19 -12.70
N LEU A 99 4.83 5.23 -11.49
CA LEU A 99 6.19 4.74 -11.22
C LEU A 99 6.32 3.25 -11.54
N GLN A 100 5.33 2.43 -11.15
CA GLN A 100 5.29 1.03 -11.56
C GLN A 100 5.33 0.92 -13.08
N ARG A 101 4.51 1.71 -13.79
CA ARG A 101 4.46 1.68 -15.26
C ARG A 101 5.78 2.13 -15.90
N SER A 102 6.48 3.13 -15.33
CA SER A 102 7.76 3.63 -15.81
C SER A 102 8.95 2.71 -15.50
N VAL A 103 8.93 1.97 -14.38
CA VAL A 103 9.90 0.90 -14.08
C VAL A 103 9.66 -0.34 -14.97
N VAL A 104 8.47 -0.42 -15.56
CA VAL A 104 8.00 -1.53 -16.38
C VAL A 104 8.15 -1.28 -17.89
N ALA A 105 8.34 -0.03 -18.34
CA ALA A 105 8.62 0.35 -19.72
C ALA A 105 10.13 0.26 -20.04
#